data_AF-A0A3G8EQL8-F1
#
_entry.id   AF-A0A3G8EQL8-F1
#
_cell.length_a   1.000
_cell.length_b   1.000
_cell.length_c   1.000
_cell.angle_alpha   90.00
_cell.angle_beta   90.00
_cell.angle_gamma   90.00
#
_symmetry.space_group_name_H-M   'P 1'
#
loop_
_entity.id
_entity.type
_entity.pdbx_description
1 polymer ?
#
loop_
_entity_poly.entity_id
_entity_poly.type
_entity_poly.pdbx_seq_one_letter_code
_entity_poly.pdbx_strand_id
1 'polypeptide(L)'
;MQLYLNKTGVVQSYIYYHLYQKNEIPILTFKRKSENEKRVFKFAEVLKNKMAVEFRDPEWYLRPFNVSCTVVSIDSPIGTYIIKSNDYIYLRLHGRDVWYSYNYSEGELRELAYKIVSLNPKYVYVFFNNNHWMLENARHMLKILTEES
;
A
#
# COMPACT_ATOMS: atom_id res chain seq x y z
N MET A 1 -5.02 5.20 -11.67
CA MET A 1 -6.45 4.97 -11.41
C MET A 1 -6.55 4.49 -9.98
N GLN A 2 -7.39 5.16 -9.19
CA GLN A 2 -7.67 4.80 -7.81
C GLN A 2 -8.83 3.81 -7.80
N LEU A 3 -8.63 2.61 -7.25
CA LEU A 3 -9.72 1.68 -7.01
C LEU A 3 -10.15 1.78 -5.55
N TYR A 4 -11.46 1.88 -5.34
CA TYR A 4 -12.09 1.87 -4.03
C TYR A 4 -13.09 0.72 -3.99
N LEU A 5 -12.92 -0.19 -3.04
CA LEU A 5 -13.85 -1.27 -2.76
C LEU A 5 -14.34 -1.13 -1.32
N ASN A 6 -15.62 -0.83 -1.18
CA ASN A 6 -16.35 -0.84 0.07
C ASN A 6 -17.40 -1.95 0.01
N LYS A 7 -17.46 -2.81 1.04
CA LYS A 7 -18.47 -3.88 1.16
C LYS A 7 -19.92 -3.35 1.16
N THR A 8 -20.14 -2.03 1.27
CA THR A 8 -21.48 -1.42 1.28
C THR A 8 -21.79 -0.49 0.10
N GLY A 9 -20.94 -0.38 -0.92
CA GLY A 9 -21.27 0.37 -2.16
C GLY A 9 -21.42 1.89 -2.02
N VAL A 10 -21.14 2.49 -0.85
CA VAL A 10 -21.23 3.94 -0.63
C VAL A 10 -19.85 4.59 -0.74
N VAL A 11 -19.73 5.56 -1.66
CA VAL A 11 -18.55 6.40 -1.86
C VAL A 11 -18.58 7.55 -0.87
N GLN A 12 -17.65 7.58 0.08
CA GLN A 12 -17.35 8.77 0.87
C GLN A 12 -15.92 9.21 0.55
N SER A 13 -15.82 10.26 -0.27
CA SER A 13 -14.56 10.86 -0.72
C SER A 13 -13.83 11.62 0.39
N TYR A 14 -12.56 11.90 0.11
CA TYR A 14 -11.56 12.68 0.88
C TYR A 14 -10.67 11.85 1.80
N ILE A 15 -9.73 11.12 1.20
CA ILE A 15 -8.51 10.76 1.91
C ILE A 15 -7.37 11.65 1.40
N TYR A 16 -7.13 12.73 2.14
CA TYR A 16 -5.93 13.55 2.00
C TYR A 16 -4.74 12.78 2.60
N TYR A 17 -3.85 12.26 1.76
CA TYR A 17 -2.54 11.77 2.21
C TYR A 17 -1.45 12.73 1.73
N HIS A 18 -0.67 13.27 2.67
CA HIS A 18 0.65 13.82 2.34
C HIS A 18 1.59 12.64 2.06
N LEU A 19 1.65 12.24 0.80
CA LEU A 19 2.59 11.22 0.32
C LEU A 19 3.99 11.85 0.28
N TYR A 20 4.83 11.52 1.26
CA TYR A 20 6.25 11.83 1.20
C TYR A 20 6.97 10.82 0.30
N GLN A 21 6.90 11.05 -1.01
CA GLN A 21 7.68 10.32 -2.01
C GLN A 21 8.88 11.16 -2.43
N LYS A 22 10.07 10.87 -1.89
CA LYS A 22 11.31 11.47 -2.37
C LYS A 22 11.83 10.65 -3.56
N ASN A 23 11.38 10.99 -4.76
CA ASN A 23 11.93 10.43 -5.99
C ASN A 23 13.14 11.25 -6.43
N GLU A 24 14.13 10.54 -6.99
CA GLU A 24 15.41 11.02 -7.57
C GLU A 24 16.61 11.08 -6.58
N ILE A 25 17.20 9.89 -6.32
CA ILE A 25 18.55 9.60 -5.81
C ILE A 25 18.85 9.94 -4.31
N PRO A 26 19.38 9.02 -3.47
CA PRO A 26 19.33 7.56 -3.44
C PRO A 26 18.19 7.05 -2.52
N ILE A 27 17.66 5.87 -2.85
CA ILE A 27 16.54 5.12 -2.24
C ILE A 27 16.74 4.75 -0.74
N LEU A 28 17.80 5.23 -0.09
CA LEU A 28 18.36 4.65 1.13
C LEU A 28 18.49 5.59 2.34
N THR A 29 17.92 6.81 2.32
CA THR A 29 18.15 7.74 3.44
C THR A 29 17.27 7.47 4.66
N PHE A 30 16.04 6.99 4.49
CA PHE A 30 15.13 6.69 5.61
C PHE A 30 15.17 5.21 6.02
N LYS A 31 16.35 4.76 6.43
CA LYS A 31 16.52 3.39 6.94
C LYS A 31 15.82 3.19 8.28
N ARG A 32 15.44 1.97 8.60
CA ARG A 32 14.91 1.64 9.93
C ARG A 32 16.02 1.73 10.99
N LYS A 33 16.01 2.84 11.71
CA LYS A 33 16.89 3.14 12.86
C LYS A 33 16.05 3.76 13.96
N SER A 34 16.48 3.64 15.22
CA SER A 34 15.75 4.16 16.39
C SER A 34 15.39 5.66 16.25
N GLU A 35 16.30 6.47 15.72
CA GLU A 35 16.07 7.90 15.42
C GLU A 35 14.91 8.11 14.43
N ASN A 36 14.83 7.30 13.39
CA ASN A 36 13.78 7.39 12.37
C ASN A 36 12.46 6.82 12.88
N GLU A 37 12.48 5.74 13.67
CA GLU A 37 11.27 5.23 14.34
C GLU A 37 10.65 6.30 15.23
N LYS A 38 11.45 6.98 16.06
CA LYS A 38 11.00 8.11 16.89
C LYS A 38 10.36 9.22 16.07
N ARG A 39 10.89 9.55 14.89
CA ARG A 39 10.30 10.55 13.99
C ARG A 39 8.93 10.10 13.51
N VAL A 40 8.80 8.84 13.06
CA VAL A 40 7.51 8.30 12.61
C VAL A 40 6.50 8.32 13.77
N PHE A 41 6.88 7.90 14.97
CA PHE A 41 6.02 7.96 16.16
C PHE A 41 5.52 9.38 16.44
N LYS A 42 6.42 10.36 16.45
CA LYS A 42 6.06 11.77 16.68
C LYS A 42 5.04 12.29 15.66
N PHE A 43 5.21 11.97 14.38
CA PHE A 43 4.23 12.37 13.35
C PHE A 43 2.91 11.61 13.49
N ALA A 44 2.97 10.31 13.81
CA ALA A 44 1.79 9.47 14.00
C ALA A 44 0.97 9.88 15.24
N GLU A 45 1.59 10.40 16.30
CA GLU A 45 0.87 10.95 17.45
C GLU A 45 0.04 12.19 17.08
N VAL A 46 0.62 13.08 16.26
CA VAL A 46 -0.03 14.33 15.83
C VAL A 46 -1.12 14.05 14.78
N LEU A 47 -0.82 13.21 13.79
CA LEU A 47 -1.69 13.00 12.62
C LEU A 47 -2.61 11.79 12.75
N LYS A 48 -2.27 10.82 13.61
CA LYS A 48 -3.04 9.59 13.87
C LYS A 48 -3.42 8.88 12.56
N ASN A 49 -4.70 8.56 12.40
CA ASN A 49 -5.26 7.91 11.22
C ASN A 49 -5.23 8.75 9.93
N LYS A 50 -4.86 10.04 10.00
CA LYS A 50 -4.67 10.90 8.81
C LYS A 50 -3.30 10.73 8.16
N MET A 51 -2.39 9.99 8.78
CA MET A 51 -1.07 9.69 8.23
C MET A 51 -1.07 8.32 7.57
N ALA A 52 -0.52 8.27 6.35
CA ALA A 52 -0.01 7.04 5.75
C ALA A 52 1.47 7.20 5.44
N VAL A 53 2.25 6.17 5.73
CA VAL A 53 3.68 6.14 5.49
C VAL A 53 4.02 4.93 4.64
N GLU A 54 4.71 5.18 3.53
CA GLU A 54 5.27 4.15 2.68
C GLU A 54 6.78 4.12 2.90
N PHE A 55 7.30 2.96 3.28
CA PHE A 55 8.74 2.77 3.46
C PHE A 55 9.37 2.16 2.21
N ARG A 56 10.59 2.60 1.90
CA ARG A 56 11.42 2.07 0.80
C ARG A 56 12.58 1.17 1.26
N ASP A 57 12.70 0.98 2.58
CA ASP A 57 13.65 0.05 3.19
C ASP A 57 12.89 -1.18 3.72
N PRO A 58 13.15 -2.40 3.20
CA PRO A 58 12.50 -3.65 3.63
C PRO A 58 12.45 -3.87 5.14
N GLU A 59 13.46 -3.39 5.87
CA GLU A 59 13.56 -3.53 7.33
C GLU A 59 12.34 -2.98 8.10
N TRP A 60 11.61 -2.02 7.53
CA TRP A 60 10.36 -1.52 8.10
C TRP A 60 9.23 -2.55 8.10
N TYR A 61 9.24 -3.48 7.15
CA TYR A 61 8.20 -4.49 6.99
C TYR A 61 8.57 -5.82 7.63
N LEU A 62 9.86 -6.16 7.69
CA LEU A 62 10.35 -7.46 8.18
C LEU A 62 10.30 -7.63 9.69
N ARG A 63 10.21 -6.52 10.46
CA ARG A 63 10.09 -6.56 11.92
C ARG A 63 8.81 -5.84 12.36
N PRO A 64 8.12 -6.29 13.42
CA PRO A 64 6.93 -5.61 13.93
C PRO A 64 7.19 -4.12 14.17
N PHE A 65 6.27 -3.28 13.71
CA PHE A 65 6.32 -1.82 13.90
C PHE A 65 4.91 -1.32 14.23
N ASN A 66 4.58 -1.32 15.53
CA ASN A 66 3.25 -0.96 16.01
C ASN A 66 3.13 0.56 16.11
N VAL A 67 2.49 1.18 15.14
CA VAL A 67 2.31 2.64 15.03
C VAL A 67 0.84 2.97 14.79
N SER A 68 0.37 4.11 15.29
CA SER A 68 -1.02 4.56 15.17
C SER A 68 -1.41 5.06 13.78
N CYS A 69 -0.45 5.19 12.86
CA CYS A 69 -0.68 5.60 11.48
C CYS A 69 -0.84 4.41 10.54
N THR A 70 -1.22 4.69 9.30
CA THR A 70 -1.32 3.66 8.25
C THR A 70 0.08 3.34 7.74
N VAL A 71 0.50 2.08 7.83
CA VAL A 71 1.66 1.60 7.07
C VAL A 71 1.15 1.16 5.69
N VAL A 72 1.67 1.78 4.64
CA VAL A 72 1.31 1.48 3.26
C VAL A 72 1.88 0.11 2.89
N SER A 73 0.99 -0.78 2.48
CA SER A 73 1.35 -2.03 1.82
C SER A 73 1.94 -1.73 0.43
N ILE A 74 2.93 -2.50 0.02
CA ILE A 74 3.59 -2.32 -1.28
C ILE A 74 3.74 -3.64 -2.01
N ASP A 75 3.65 -3.58 -3.34
CA ASP A 75 4.22 -4.59 -4.24
C ASP A 75 5.17 -3.86 -5.19
N SER A 76 6.44 -4.24 -5.15
CA SER A 76 7.54 -3.51 -5.77
C SER A 76 8.80 -4.38 -5.91
N PRO A 77 9.88 -3.90 -6.56
CA PRO A 77 11.15 -4.65 -6.65
C PRO A 77 11.89 -4.83 -5.33
N ILE A 78 11.45 -4.17 -4.26
CA ILE A 78 11.99 -4.40 -2.91
C ILE A 78 11.18 -5.44 -2.13
N GLY A 79 10.11 -5.97 -2.70
CA GLY A 79 9.26 -7.00 -2.11
C GLY A 79 7.77 -6.67 -2.12
N THR A 80 6.99 -7.69 -1.72
CA THR A 80 5.54 -7.63 -1.54
C THR A 80 5.22 -7.71 -0.04
N TYR A 81 4.72 -6.62 0.53
CA TYR A 81 4.39 -6.49 1.94
C TYR A 81 2.93 -6.04 2.08
N ILE A 82 2.06 -6.95 2.51
CA ILE A 82 0.63 -6.68 2.74
C ILE A 82 0.41 -6.59 4.25
N ILE A 83 0.10 -5.39 4.73
CA ILE A 83 -0.10 -5.09 6.15
C ILE A 83 -1.49 -4.49 6.32
N LYS A 84 -2.29 -5.11 7.19
CA LYS A 84 -3.53 -4.53 7.69
C LYS A 84 -3.21 -3.54 8.80
N SER A 85 -3.45 -2.25 8.54
CA SER A 85 -3.32 -1.18 9.53
C SER A 85 -4.71 -0.84 10.06
N ASN A 86 -4.97 -1.12 11.34
CA ASN A 86 -6.32 -1.05 11.93
C ASN A 86 -7.30 -1.95 11.14
N ASP A 87 -8.37 -1.37 10.59
CA ASP A 87 -9.41 -2.09 9.84
C ASP A 87 -9.23 -2.02 8.32
N TYR A 88 -8.12 -1.48 7.81
CA TYR A 88 -7.96 -1.29 6.37
C TYR A 88 -6.58 -1.65 5.85
N ILE A 89 -6.54 -1.96 4.56
CA ILE A 89 -5.31 -2.14 3.79
C ILE A 89 -5.21 -1.00 2.79
N TYR A 90 -4.08 -0.31 2.80
CA TYR A 90 -3.73 0.69 1.79
C TYR A 90 -2.55 0.16 0.99
N LEU A 91 -2.79 -0.27 -0.25
CA LEU A 91 -1.83 -0.96 -1.11
C LEU A 91 -1.41 -0.11 -2.31
N ARG A 92 -0.09 0.01 -2.52
CA ARG A 92 0.50 0.63 -3.71
C ARG A 92 1.26 -0.40 -4.53
N LEU A 93 0.80 -0.59 -5.77
CA LEU A 93 1.33 -1.54 -6.73
C LEU A 93 2.26 -0.80 -7.69
N HIS A 94 3.56 -0.98 -7.50
CA HIS A 94 4.60 -0.31 -8.28
C HIS A 94 5.18 -1.18 -9.38
N GLY A 95 5.11 -2.51 -9.22
CA GLY A 95 5.59 -3.51 -10.17
C GLY A 95 6.67 -4.40 -9.56
N ARG A 96 6.64 -5.72 -9.76
CA ARG A 96 7.57 -6.65 -9.08
C ARG A 96 9.01 -6.56 -9.57
N ASP A 97 9.22 -6.43 -10.87
CA ASP A 97 10.59 -6.46 -11.42
C ASP A 97 11.11 -5.05 -11.72
N VAL A 98 10.23 -4.16 -12.16
CA VAL A 98 10.58 -2.80 -12.58
C VAL A 98 9.60 -1.81 -12.00
N TRP A 99 10.14 -0.77 -11.35
CA TRP A 99 9.35 0.34 -10.85
C TRP A 99 8.57 1.00 -12.00
N TYR A 100 7.27 1.16 -11.80
CA TYR A 100 6.35 1.96 -12.62
C TYR A 100 6.16 1.48 -14.06
N SER A 101 6.83 0.40 -14.49
CA SER A 101 6.72 -0.16 -15.84
C SER A 101 6.53 -1.67 -15.77
N TYR A 102 5.42 -2.08 -15.13
CA TYR A 102 5.09 -3.48 -14.93
C TYR A 102 3.65 -3.76 -15.31
N ASN A 103 3.43 -4.87 -16.01
CA ASN A 103 2.10 -5.38 -16.28
C ASN A 103 1.86 -6.62 -15.42
N TYR A 104 1.00 -6.52 -14.41
CA TYR A 104 0.70 -7.65 -13.54
C TYR A 104 -0.08 -8.71 -14.32
N SER A 105 0.36 -9.95 -14.20
CA SER A 105 -0.42 -11.09 -14.67
C SER A 105 -1.64 -11.32 -13.78
N GLU A 106 -2.65 -12.02 -14.30
CA GLU A 106 -3.83 -12.41 -13.52
C GLU A 106 -3.45 -13.22 -12.27
N GLY A 107 -2.48 -14.14 -12.40
CA GLY A 107 -2.01 -14.95 -11.28
C GLY A 107 -1.44 -14.12 -10.14
N GLU A 108 -0.68 -13.07 -10.45
CA GLU A 108 -0.12 -12.17 -9.44
C GLU A 108 -1.20 -11.32 -8.76
N LEU A 109 -2.18 -10.85 -9.53
CA LEU A 109 -3.32 -10.12 -8.97
C LEU A 109 -4.17 -11.02 -8.06
N ARG A 110 -4.38 -12.29 -8.42
CA ARG A 110 -5.08 -13.27 -7.58
C ARG A 110 -4.30 -13.61 -6.31
N GLU A 111 -2.99 -13.78 -6.41
CA GLU A 111 -2.11 -13.97 -5.25
C GLU A 111 -2.22 -12.78 -4.27
N LEU A 112 -2.19 -11.56 -4.80
CA LEU A 112 -2.36 -10.34 -4.00
C LEU A 112 -3.75 -10.26 -3.38
N ALA A 113 -4.80 -10.54 -4.15
CA ALA A 113 -6.18 -10.55 -3.67
C ALA A 113 -6.38 -11.56 -2.52
N TYR A 114 -5.86 -12.78 -2.67
CA TYR A 114 -5.89 -13.80 -1.62
C TYR A 114 -5.23 -13.31 -0.32
N LYS A 115 -4.03 -12.73 -0.40
CA LYS A 115 -3.32 -12.15 0.76
C LYS A 115 -4.11 -11.02 1.43
N ILE A 116 -4.77 -10.19 0.64
CA ILE A 116 -5.62 -9.09 1.16
C ILE A 116 -6.83 -9.68 1.91
N VAL A 117 -7.54 -10.61 1.29
CA VAL A 117 -8.76 -11.21 1.86
C VAL A 117 -8.45 -12.02 3.12
N SER A 118 -7.34 -12.75 3.15
CA SER A 118 -6.93 -13.54 4.32
C SER A 118 -6.68 -12.71 5.58
N LEU A 119 -6.38 -11.41 5.43
CA LEU A 119 -6.21 -10.48 6.56
C LEU A 119 -7.55 -9.92 7.09
N ASN A 120 -8.66 -10.25 6.43
CA ASN A 120 -10.02 -9.81 6.74
C ASN A 120 -10.12 -8.29 7.06
N PRO A 121 -9.73 -7.41 6.12
CA PRO A 121 -9.90 -5.97 6.27
C PRO A 121 -11.38 -5.57 6.10
N LYS A 122 -11.78 -4.47 6.75
CA LYS A 122 -13.07 -3.82 6.51
C LYS A 122 -13.05 -3.00 5.22
N TYR A 123 -11.92 -2.36 4.90
CA TYR A 123 -11.74 -1.54 3.70
C TYR A 123 -10.41 -1.85 3.00
N VAL A 124 -10.43 -1.84 1.67
CA VAL A 124 -9.23 -2.03 0.85
C VAL A 124 -9.10 -0.88 -0.15
N TYR A 125 -7.94 -0.23 -0.14
CA TYR A 125 -7.57 0.81 -1.08
C TYR A 125 -6.39 0.33 -1.91
N VAL A 126 -6.57 0.23 -3.23
CA VAL A 126 -5.52 -0.23 -4.14
C VAL A 126 -5.19 0.86 -5.16
N PHE A 127 -3.90 1.19 -5.23
CA PHE A 127 -3.37 2.19 -6.15
C PHE A 127 -2.31 1.56 -7.04
N PHE A 128 -2.63 1.47 -8.32
CA PHE A 128 -1.67 1.12 -9.35
C PHE A 128 -0.87 2.36 -9.71
N ASN A 129 0.46 2.25 -9.67
CA ASN A 129 1.39 3.32 -10.01
C ASN A 129 2.29 2.96 -11.20
N ASN A 130 1.87 1.98 -12.00
CA ASN A 130 2.53 1.53 -13.22
C ASN A 130 1.98 2.28 -14.44
N ASN A 131 2.80 3.05 -15.13
CA ASN A 131 2.37 4.08 -16.09
C ASN A 131 1.42 3.55 -17.18
N HIS A 132 1.84 2.55 -17.96
CA HIS A 132 1.12 2.15 -19.18
C HIS A 132 -0.05 1.18 -18.94
N TRP A 133 -0.01 0.37 -17.88
CA TRP A 133 -1.02 -0.69 -17.63
C TRP A 133 -1.89 -0.41 -16.41
N MET A 134 -1.84 0.81 -15.86
CA MET A 134 -2.54 1.19 -14.64
C MET A 134 -4.05 0.93 -14.69
N LEU A 135 -4.68 1.24 -15.83
CA LEU A 135 -6.14 1.15 -15.99
C LEU A 135 -6.60 -0.30 -16.05
N GLU A 136 -5.98 -1.11 -16.90
CA GLU A 136 -6.34 -2.51 -17.12
C GLU A 136 -6.05 -3.37 -15.89
N ASN A 137 -4.87 -3.24 -15.28
CA ASN A 137 -4.53 -3.99 -14.07
C ASN A 137 -5.48 -3.66 -12.92
N ALA A 138 -5.91 -2.41 -12.86
CA ALA A 138 -6.86 -2.00 -11.85
C ALA A 138 -8.28 -2.55 -12.11
N ARG A 139 -8.77 -2.58 -13.35
CA ARG A 139 -10.04 -3.25 -13.69
C ARG A 139 -9.99 -4.74 -13.35
N HIS A 140 -8.89 -5.41 -13.65
CA HIS A 140 -8.70 -6.82 -13.35
C HIS A 140 -8.71 -7.08 -11.83
N MET A 141 -7.95 -6.29 -11.07
CA MET A 141 -7.91 -6.40 -9.61
C MET A 141 -9.27 -6.14 -8.98
N LEU A 142 -10.03 -5.17 -9.50
CA LEU A 142 -11.39 -4.90 -9.04
C LEU A 142 -12.29 -6.12 -9.23
N LYS A 143 -12.26 -6.72 -10.43
CA LYS A 143 -13.03 -7.92 -10.75
C LYS A 143 -12.68 -9.09 -9.82
N ILE A 144 -11.40 -9.38 -9.63
CA ILE A 144 -10.92 -10.45 -8.76
C ILE A 144 -11.38 -10.23 -7.31
N LEU A 145 -11.19 -9.02 -6.77
CA LEU A 145 -11.57 -8.73 -5.39
C LEU A 145 -13.08 -8.80 -5.15
N THR A 146 -13.91 -8.58 -6.17
CA THR A 146 -15.37 -8.77 -6.07
C THR A 146 -15.83 -10.22 -6.21
N GLU A 147 -15.02 -11.10 -6.82
CA GLU A 147 -15.28 -12.55 -6.89
C GLU A 147 -14.95 -13.25 -5.56
N GLU A 148 -13.94 -12.74 -4.84
CA GLU A 148 -13.38 -13.34 -3.61
C GLU A 148 -13.97 -12.78 -2.30
N SER A 149 -14.87 -11.78 -2.37
CA SER A 149 -15.42 -11.04 -1.22
C SER A 149 -16.83 -11.45 -0.82
#